data_AF-A0A5R8QFY6-F1
#
_entry.id   AF-A0A5R8QFY6-F1
#
_cell.length_a   1.000
_cell.length_b   1.000
_cell.length_c   1.000
_cell.angle_alpha   90.00
_cell.angle_beta   90.00
_cell.angle_gamma   90.00
#
_symmetry.space_group_name_H-M   'P 1'
#
loop_
_entity.id
_entity.type
_entity.pdbx_description
1 polymer ?
#
loop_
_entity_poly.entity_id
_entity_poly.type
_entity_poly.pdbx_seq_one_letter_code
_entity_poly.pdbx_strand_id
1 'polypeptide(L)'
;MNNITIDLNTIFWVLIIAILFVAIILLVYLIRFLRMLFTTIKEANKAIQKVQTLVDDTNKVMKETYEITARANSSYKKVNTLVDALTTAVGGFVSAKLRRK
;
A
#
# COMPACT_ATOMS: atom_id res chain seq x y z
N MET A 1 -16.35 16.73 74.33
CA MET A 1 -16.45 16.33 72.92
C MET A 1 -16.74 17.60 72.12
N ASN A 2 -15.75 18.15 71.44
CA ASN A 2 -15.96 19.35 70.62
C ASN A 2 -16.80 18.96 69.39
N ASN A 3 -18.05 19.42 69.34
CA ASN A 3 -18.85 19.34 68.13
C ASN A 3 -18.22 20.26 67.08
N ILE A 4 -17.53 19.66 66.11
CA ILE A 4 -17.10 20.35 64.90
C ILE A 4 -18.38 20.61 64.10
N THR A 5 -18.99 21.78 64.26
CA THR A 5 -20.00 22.28 63.32
C THR A 5 -19.28 22.66 62.03
N ILE A 6 -19.20 21.71 61.09
CA ILE A 6 -18.71 21.99 59.74
C ILE A 6 -19.77 22.85 59.06
N ASP A 7 -19.40 24.07 58.67
CA ASP A 7 -20.26 24.97 57.90
C ASP A 7 -20.57 24.33 56.53
N LEU A 8 -21.84 24.41 56.11
CA LEU A 8 -22.30 23.94 54.79
C LEU A 8 -21.44 24.51 53.66
N ASN A 9 -20.98 25.76 53.82
CA ASN A 9 -20.11 26.41 52.85
C ASN A 9 -18.75 25.70 52.71
N THR A 10 -18.17 25.22 53.81
CA THR A 10 -16.91 24.45 53.78
C THR A 10 -17.09 23.11 53.07
N ILE A 11 -18.21 22.41 53.32
CA ILE A 11 -18.53 21.15 52.63
C ILE A 11 -18.68 21.36 51.13
N PHE A 12 -19.35 22.46 50.73
CA PHE A 12 -19.54 22.81 49.33
C PHE A 12 -18.21 23.06 48.60
N TRP A 13 -17.28 23.81 49.19
CA TRP A 13 -15.95 24.04 48.62
C TRP A 13 -15.11 22.77 48.49
N VAL A 14 -15.18 21.88 49.49
CA VAL A 14 -14.49 20.57 49.44
C VAL A 14 -15.01 19.72 48.28
N LEU A 15 -16.33 19.70 48.06
CA LEU A 15 -16.94 18.99 46.94
C LEU A 15 -16.51 19.55 45.58
N ILE A 16 -16.46 20.89 45.43
CA ILE A 16 -15.97 21.54 44.21
C ILE A 16 -14.53 21.12 43.92
N ILE A 17 -13.65 21.17 44.92
CA ILE A 17 -12.23 20.79 44.75
C ILE A 17 -12.11 19.32 44.36
N ALA A 18 -12.90 18.43 44.98
CA ALA A 18 -12.91 17.01 44.62
C ALA A 18 -13.33 16.78 43.16
N ILE A 19 -14.39 17.46 42.70
CA ILE A 19 -14.86 17.38 41.31
C ILE A 19 -13.80 17.91 40.34
N LEU A 20 -13.16 19.05 40.66
CA LEU A 20 -12.09 19.60 39.85
C LEU A 20 -10.90 18.64 39.75
N PHE A 21 -10.53 17.98 40.85
CA PHE A 21 -9.44 17.01 40.84
C PHE A 21 -9.75 15.81 39.94
N VAL A 22 -10.96 15.27 40.02
CA VAL A 22 -11.42 14.19 39.13
C VAL A 22 -11.44 14.66 37.66
N ALA A 23 -11.92 15.87 37.39
CA ALA A 23 -11.95 16.43 36.04
C ALA A 23 -10.54 16.58 35.44
N ILE A 24 -9.56 17.03 36.24
CA ILE A 24 -8.16 17.14 35.83
C ILE A 24 -7.59 15.76 35.50
N ILE A 25 -7.85 14.75 36.35
CA ILE A 25 -7.39 13.38 36.10
C ILE A 25 -7.95 12.86 34.76
N LEU A 26 -9.26 13.03 34.54
CA LEU A 26 -9.89 12.62 33.29
C LEU A 26 -9.31 13.34 32.06
N LEU A 27 -9.04 14.65 32.19
CA LEU A 27 -8.37 15.43 31.14
C LEU A 27 -6.97 14.88 30.81
N VAL A 28 -6.17 14.54 31.83
CA VAL A 28 -4.83 13.95 31.62
C VAL A 28 -4.93 12.61 30.90
N TYR A 29 -5.87 11.75 31.29
CA TYR A 29 -6.10 10.48 30.60
C TYR A 29 -6.53 10.69 29.15
N LEU A 30 -7.44 11.63 28.90
CA LEU A 30 -7.90 11.96 27.56
C LEU A 30 -6.74 12.44 26.67
N ILE A 31 -5.89 13.35 27.17
CA ILE A 31 -4.73 13.85 26.42
C ILE A 31 -3.76 12.71 26.10
N ARG A 32 -3.50 11.83 27.07
CA ARG A 32 -2.62 10.67 26.86
C ARG A 32 -3.17 9.71 25.81
N PHE A 33 -4.47 9.44 25.86
CA PHE A 33 -5.17 8.60 24.90
C PHE A 33 -5.13 9.21 23.49
N LEU A 34 -5.44 10.50 23.36
CA LEU A 34 -5.37 11.21 22.07
C LEU A 34 -3.96 11.16 21.48
N ARG A 35 -2.91 11.37 22.30
CA ARG A 35 -1.52 11.28 21.83
C ARG A 35 -1.20 9.89 21.29
N MET A 36 -1.65 8.84 21.97
CA MET A 36 -1.48 7.46 21.49
C MET A 36 -2.18 7.23 20.16
N LEU A 37 -3.44 7.65 20.02
CA LEU A 37 -4.19 7.56 18.77
C LEU A 37 -3.49 8.29 17.62
N PHE A 38 -3.01 9.52 17.84
CA PHE A 38 -2.30 10.28 16.80
C PHE A 38 -1.02 9.58 16.34
N THR A 39 -0.25 8.98 17.24
CA THR A 39 0.93 8.19 16.87
C THR A 39 0.54 6.98 16.02
N THR A 40 -0.47 6.21 16.44
CA THR A 40 -0.95 5.04 15.68
C THR A 40 -1.45 5.45 14.29
N ILE A 41 -2.21 6.54 14.18
CA ILE A 41 -2.69 7.06 12.89
C ILE A 41 -1.51 7.47 11.99
N LYS A 42 -0.48 8.10 12.56
CA LYS A 42 0.72 8.50 11.81
C LYS A 42 1.47 7.29 11.27
N GLU A 43 1.58 6.23 12.06
CA GLU A 43 2.21 4.97 11.63
C GLU A 43 1.38 4.25 10.57
N ALA A 44 0.05 4.20 10.74
CA ALA A 44 -0.86 3.65 9.75
C ALA A 44 -0.77 4.41 8.42
N ASN A 45 -0.73 5.75 8.43
CA ASN A 45 -0.55 6.55 7.22
C ASN A 45 0.79 6.28 6.52
N LYS A 46 1.89 6.11 7.27
CA LYS A 46 3.18 5.70 6.69
C LYS A 46 3.10 4.31 6.05
N ALA A 47 2.39 3.37 6.67
CA ALA A 47 2.19 2.04 6.10
C ALA A 47 1.37 2.11 4.80
N ILE A 48 0.30 2.90 4.77
CA ILE A 48 -0.52 3.12 3.56
C ILE A 48 0.33 3.70 2.43
N GLN A 49 1.16 4.71 2.71
CA GLN A 49 2.06 5.29 1.70
C GLN A 49 3.03 4.26 1.12
N LYS A 50 3.62 3.40 1.98
CA LYS A 50 4.50 2.31 1.51
C LYS A 50 3.77 1.32 0.62
N VAL A 51 2.53 0.96 0.97
CA VAL A 51 1.71 0.06 0.16
C VAL A 51 1.38 0.70 -1.18
N GLN A 52 1.03 1.99 -1.21
CA GLN A 52 0.79 2.72 -2.46
C GLN A 52 2.04 2.71 -3.37
N THR A 53 3.22 3.01 -2.83
CA THR A 53 4.47 2.93 -3.61
C THR A 53 4.71 1.52 -4.16
N LEU A 54 4.47 0.48 -3.36
CA LEU A 54 4.63 -0.91 -3.80
C LEU A 54 3.66 -1.28 -4.94
N VAL A 55 2.42 -0.78 -4.87
CA VAL A 55 1.42 -0.97 -5.92
C VAL A 55 1.85 -0.27 -7.21
N ASP A 56 2.37 0.96 -7.11
CA ASP A 56 2.86 1.71 -8.27
C ASP A 56 4.05 1.01 -8.93
N ASP A 57 5.01 0.53 -8.14
CA ASP A 57 6.16 -0.24 -8.62
C ASP A 57 5.72 -1.55 -9.30
N THR A 58 4.75 -2.25 -8.70
CA THR A 58 4.19 -3.48 -9.28
C THR A 58 3.52 -3.20 -10.62
N ASN A 59 2.73 -2.12 -10.72
CA ASN A 59 2.09 -1.70 -11.97
C ASN A 59 3.11 -1.36 -13.05
N LYS A 60 4.24 -0.73 -12.68
CA LYS A 60 5.34 -0.45 -13.61
C LYS A 60 5.96 -1.73 -14.15
N VAL A 61 6.32 -2.67 -13.27
CA VAL A 61 6.87 -3.98 -13.66
C VAL A 61 5.91 -4.74 -14.56
N MET A 62 4.60 -4.68 -14.27
CA MET A 62 3.58 -5.33 -15.09
C MET A 62 3.53 -4.75 -16.50
N LYS A 63 3.59 -3.41 -16.65
CA LYS A 63 3.68 -2.76 -17.97
C LYS A 63 4.93 -3.16 -18.75
N GLU A 64 6.10 -3.14 -18.09
CA GLU A 64 7.35 -3.58 -18.71
C GLU A 64 7.27 -5.05 -19.17
N THR A 65 6.65 -5.91 -18.37
CA THR A 65 6.43 -7.33 -18.71
C THR A 65 5.51 -7.49 -19.92
N TYR A 66 4.43 -6.70 -20.01
CA TYR A 66 3.56 -6.70 -21.19
C TYR A 66 4.32 -6.27 -22.45
N GLU A 67 5.15 -5.23 -22.36
CA GLU A 67 5.96 -4.78 -23.49
C GLU A 67 6.98 -5.83 -23.93
N ILE A 68 7.65 -6.49 -22.97
CA ILE A 68 8.60 -7.57 -23.26
C ILE A 68 7.87 -8.72 -23.94
N THR A 69 6.69 -9.10 -23.44
CA THR A 69 5.88 -10.17 -24.03
C THR A 69 5.43 -9.82 -25.45
N ALA A 70 5.00 -8.57 -25.68
CA ALA A 70 4.62 -8.09 -27.00
C ALA A 70 5.81 -8.10 -27.98
N ARG A 71 6.99 -7.65 -27.54
CA ARG A 71 8.23 -7.70 -28.33
C ARG A 71 8.63 -9.15 -28.65
N ALA A 72 8.58 -10.04 -27.67
CA ALA A 72 8.87 -11.46 -27.86
C ALA A 72 7.92 -12.08 -28.91
N ASN A 73 6.61 -11.83 -28.79
CA ASN A 73 5.62 -12.33 -29.75
C ASN A 73 5.87 -11.79 -31.18
N SER A 74 6.24 -10.51 -31.31
CA SER A 74 6.63 -9.94 -32.60
C SER A 74 7.86 -10.62 -33.19
N SER A 75 8.89 -10.86 -32.37
CA SER A 75 10.10 -11.58 -32.76
C SER A 75 9.79 -13.02 -33.19
N TYR A 76 8.95 -13.75 -32.47
CA TYR A 76 8.51 -15.10 -32.84
C TYR A 76 7.81 -15.11 -34.21
N LYS A 77 6.91 -14.15 -34.48
CA LYS A 77 6.27 -14.03 -35.79
C LYS A 77 7.30 -13.79 -36.90
N LYS A 78 8.27 -12.91 -36.69
CA LYS A 78 9.34 -12.65 -37.67
C LYS A 78 10.19 -13.90 -37.95
N VAL A 79 10.56 -14.63 -36.90
CA VAL A 79 11.29 -15.90 -37.05
C VAL A 79 10.45 -16.90 -37.83
N ASN A 80 9.16 -17.04 -37.52
CA ASN A 80 8.29 -17.96 -38.25
C ASN A 80 8.19 -17.58 -39.74
N THR A 81 8.03 -16.29 -40.06
CA THR A 81 8.02 -15.83 -41.45
C THR A 81 9.34 -16.08 -42.18
N LEU A 82 10.48 -15.94 -41.48
CA LEU A 82 11.79 -16.26 -42.05
C LEU A 82 11.94 -17.75 -42.32
N VAL A 83 11.51 -18.60 -41.38
CA VAL A 83 11.51 -20.06 -41.53
C VAL A 83 10.62 -20.49 -42.69
N ASP A 84 9.42 -19.94 -42.81
CA ASP A 84 8.49 -20.24 -43.90
C ASP A 84 9.07 -19.82 -45.26
N ALA A 85 9.66 -18.61 -45.33
CA ALA A 85 10.31 -18.13 -46.54
C ALA A 85 11.51 -19.00 -46.95
N LEU A 86 12.33 -19.41 -45.97
CA LEU A 86 13.50 -20.25 -46.22
C LEU A 86 13.10 -21.65 -46.67
N THR A 87 12.09 -22.24 -46.02
CA THR A 87 11.54 -23.56 -46.37
C THR A 87 10.96 -23.54 -47.78
N THR A 88 10.23 -22.49 -48.13
CA THR A 88 9.67 -22.30 -49.48
C THR A 88 10.78 -22.15 -50.52
N ALA A 89 11.80 -21.35 -50.25
CA ALA A 89 12.94 -21.16 -51.15
C ALA A 89 13.73 -22.45 -51.39
N VAL A 90 14.01 -23.21 -50.33
CA VAL A 90 14.69 -24.50 -50.41
C VAL A 90 13.83 -25.53 -51.16
N GLY A 91 12.54 -25.62 -50.84
CA GLY A 91 11.60 -26.51 -51.52
C GLY A 91 11.47 -26.21 -53.01
N GLY A 92 11.37 -24.93 -53.37
CA GLY A 92 11.35 -24.46 -54.77
C GLY A 92 12.66 -24.74 -55.51
N PHE A 93 13.80 -24.55 -54.84
CA PHE A 93 15.12 -24.85 -55.42
C PHE A 93 15.32 -26.34 -55.68
N VAL A 94 14.98 -27.20 -54.71
CA VAL A 94 15.11 -28.67 -54.84
C VAL A 94 14.19 -29.19 -55.93
N SER A 95 12.94 -28.75 -55.98
CA SER A 95 11.99 -29.14 -57.02
C SER A 95 12.43 -28.66 -58.41
N ALA A 96 12.94 -27.43 -58.55
CA ALA A 96 13.50 -26.94 -59.81
C ALA A 96 14.75 -27.72 -60.26
N LYS A 97 15.59 -28.16 -59.33
CA LYS A 97 16.80 -28.95 -59.61
C LYS A 97 16.49 -30.40 -59.99
N LEU A 98 15.47 -31.01 -59.38
CA LEU A 98 15.00 -32.36 -59.72
C LEU A 98 14.32 -32.40 -61.10
N ARG A 99 13.63 -31.32 -61.50
CA ARG A 99 12.93 -31.24 -62.79
C ARG A 99 13.85 -30.99 -64.00
N ARG A 100 15.13 -30.66 -63.76
CA ARG A 100 16.17 -30.47 -64.80
C ARG A 100 17.05 -31.71 -65.01
N LYS A 101 16.84 -32.79 -64.26
CA LYS A 101 17.42 -34.11 -64.52
C LYS A 101 16.40 -34.99 -65.22
#